data_AF-A0AAV5I786-F1
#
_entry.id   AF-A0AAV5I786-F1
#
_cell.length_a   1.000
_cell.length_b   1.000
_cell.length_c   1.000
_cell.angle_alpha   90.00
_cell.angle_beta   90.00
_cell.angle_gamma   90.00
#
_symmetry.space_group_name_H-M   'P 1'
#
loop_
_entity.id
_entity.type
_entity.pdbx_description
1 polymer ?
#
loop_
_entity_poly.entity_id
_entity_poly.type
_entity_poly.pdbx_seq_one_letter_code
_entity_poly.pdbx_strand_id
1 'polypeptide(L)' 'MPGYDKSEFSLVHESLEQDDDFCKSDGLALTKLAMLCIVEDRYNRPTMKQVVKALSRLQIVQKRVLRQMPRHLINHS' A
#
# COMPACT_ATOMS: atom_id res chain seq x y z
N MET A 1 34.17 10.60 -9.19
CA MET A 1 32.90 9.94 -9.56
C MET A 1 31.78 10.89 -9.21
N PRO A 2 31.16 11.58 -10.18
CA PRO A 2 30.05 12.49 -9.89
C PRO A 2 28.88 11.68 -9.30
N GLY A 3 28.31 12.18 -8.21
CA GLY A 3 27.21 11.56 -7.50
C GLY A 3 26.00 11.36 -8.41
N TYR A 4 25.41 10.17 -8.33
CA TYR A 4 24.11 9.91 -8.95
C TYR A 4 23.07 10.77 -8.23
N ASP A 5 22.64 11.83 -8.89
CA ASP A 5 21.48 12.59 -8.46
C ASP A 5 20.26 11.70 -8.71
N LYS A 6 19.61 11.31 -7.63
CA LYS A 6 18.41 10.47 -7.66
C LYS A 6 17.25 11.33 -8.14
N SER A 7 17.17 11.52 -9.45
CA SER A 7 16.04 12.21 -10.06
C SER A 7 14.74 11.50 -9.67
N GLU A 8 13.84 12.24 -9.03
CA GLU A 8 12.49 11.79 -8.67
C GLU A 8 11.59 11.73 -9.92
N PHE A 9 11.94 10.88 -10.89
CA PHE A 9 11.00 10.56 -11.95
C PHE A 9 9.85 9.75 -11.34
N SER A 10 8.64 10.32 -11.31
CA SER A 10 7.45 9.52 -11.03
C SER A 10 7.20 8.58 -12.20
N LEU A 11 7.11 7.29 -11.89
CA LEU A 11 6.70 6.26 -12.87
C LEU A 11 5.17 6.16 -12.97
N VAL A 12 4.46 6.99 -12.22
CA VAL A 12 3.01 6.98 -12.13
C VAL A 12 2.48 8.18 -12.90
N HIS A 13 1.53 7.94 -13.80
CA HIS A 13 0.87 9.01 -14.54
C HIS A 13 0.06 9.88 -13.58
N GLU A 14 0.05 11.19 -13.82
CA GLU A 14 -0.57 12.19 -12.93
C GLU A 14 -2.05 11.87 -12.62
N SER A 15 -2.79 11.35 -13.59
CA SER A 15 -4.20 10.96 -13.40
C SER A 15 -4.38 9.92 -12.28
N LEU A 16 -3.39 9.05 -12.07
CA LEU A 16 -3.42 8.06 -11.00
C LEU A 16 -2.93 8.66 -9.68
N GLU A 17 -2.04 9.65 -9.71
CA GLU A 17 -1.61 10.36 -8.48
C GLU A 17 -2.72 11.19 -7.85
N GLN A 18 -3.67 11.68 -8.65
CA GLN A 18 -4.85 12.41 -8.19
C GLN A 18 -5.98 11.48 -7.70
N ASP A 19 -5.86 10.17 -7.87
CA ASP A 19 -6.87 9.21 -7.44
C ASP A 19 -6.84 9.03 -5.91
N ASP A 20 -8.00 9.20 -5.28
CA ASP A 20 -8.21 9.02 -3.84
C ASP A 20 -7.89 7.60 -3.35
N ASP A 21 -7.91 6.63 -4.28
CA ASP A 21 -7.62 5.21 -4.08
C ASP A 21 -6.16 4.84 -4.39
N PHE A 22 -5.34 5.83 -4.73
CA PHE A 22 -3.90 5.66 -4.92
C PHE A 22 -3.13 6.16 -3.70
N CYS A 23 -2.11 5.39 -3.29
CA CYS A 23 -1.21 5.78 -2.21
C CYS A 23 0.23 5.40 -2.56
N LYS A 24 1.05 6.41 -2.93
CA LYS A 24 2.45 6.22 -3.33
C LYS A 24 3.27 5.45 -2.29
N SER A 25 3.03 5.69 -0.99
CA SER A 25 3.75 4.99 0.09
C SER A 25 3.39 3.51 0.22
N ASP A 26 2.19 3.10 -0.20
CA ASP A 26 1.76 1.70 -0.13
C ASP A 26 2.35 0.86 -1.27
N GLY A 27 2.74 1.49 -2.39
CA GLY A 27 3.18 0.79 -3.61
C GLY A 27 4.32 -0.20 -3.38
N LEU A 28 5.36 0.19 -2.63
CA LEU A 28 6.48 -0.71 -2.33
C LEU A 28 6.05 -1.91 -1.49
N ALA A 29 5.18 -1.71 -0.50
CA ALA A 29 4.70 -2.77 0.37
C ALA A 29 3.79 -3.74 -0.38
N LEU A 30 2.90 -3.21 -1.23
CA LEU A 30 1.99 -4.00 -2.05
C LEU A 30 2.73 -4.83 -3.09
N THR A 31 3.72 -4.25 -3.78
CA THR A 31 4.55 -4.96 -4.75
C THR A 31 5.35 -6.10 -4.09
N LYS A 32 5.96 -5.85 -2.92
CA LYS A 32 6.66 -6.90 -2.16
C LYS A 32 5.71 -8.04 -1.76
N LEU A 33 4.50 -7.70 -1.30
CA LEU A 33 3.49 -8.70 -0.95
C LEU A 33 3.08 -9.53 -2.19
N ALA A 34 2.86 -8.89 -3.33
CA ALA A 34 2.52 -9.57 -4.58
C ALA A 34 3.62 -10.54 -5.02
N MET A 35 4.90 -10.12 -4.95
CA MET A 35 6.05 -10.97 -5.25
C MET A 35 6.10 -12.21 -4.34
N LEU A 36 5.83 -12.05 -3.03
CA LEU A 36 5.76 -13.18 -2.10
C LEU A 36 4.62 -14.15 -2.43
N CYS A 37 3.48 -13.66 -2.91
CA CYS A 37 2.34 -14.51 -3.27
C CYS A 37 2.59 -15.38 -4.51
N ILE A 38 3.47 -14.96 -5.42
CA ILE A 38 3.74 -15.67 -6.69
C ILE A 38 5.07 -16.43 -6.70
N VAL A 39 5.78 -16.50 -5.57
CA VAL A 39 7.06 -17.24 -5.49
C VAL A 39 6.85 -18.71 -5.89
N GLU A 40 7.83 -19.26 -6.62
CA GLU A 40 7.75 -20.60 -7.20
C GLU A 40 7.49 -21.67 -6.13
N ASP A 41 8.29 -21.65 -5.06
CA ASP A 41 8.11 -22.53 -3.91
C ASP A 41 6.85 -22.16 -3.13
N ARG A 42 5.84 -23.01 -3.24
CA ARG A 42 4.55 -22.85 -2.56
C ARG A 42 4.64 -22.77 -1.03
N TYR A 43 5.68 -23.35 -0.42
CA TYR A 43 5.84 -23.33 1.05
C TYR A 43 6.34 -21.97 1.55
N ASN A 44 6.95 -21.17 0.68
CA ASN A 44 7.37 -19.81 0.99
C ASN A 44 6.29 -18.76 0.74
N ARG A 45 5.16 -19.16 0.13
CA ARG A 45 4.03 -18.24 -0.08
C ARG A 45 3.35 -17.93 1.25
N PRO A 46 2.92 -16.67 1.45
CA PRO A 46 2.15 -16.31 2.63
C PRO A 46 0.77 -16.98 2.60
N THR A 47 0.26 -17.34 3.77
CA THR A 47 -1.14 -17.73 3.94
C THR A 47 -2.06 -16.54 3.68
N MET A 48 -3.31 -16.81 3.28
CA MET A 48 -4.31 -15.73 3.10
C MET A 48 -4.51 -14.89 4.37
N LYS A 49 -4.37 -15.50 5.57
CA LYS A 49 -4.39 -14.77 6.84
C LYS A 49 -3.26 -13.75 6.94
N GLN A 50 -2.05 -14.11 6.52
CA GLN A 50 -0.90 -13.19 6.47
C GLN A 50 -1.09 -12.11 5.40
N VAL A 51 -1.61 -12.47 4.22
CA VAL A 51 -1.93 -11.53 3.14
C VAL A 51 -2.92 -10.47 3.61
N VAL A 52 -4.08 -10.88 4.16
CA VAL A 52 -5.10 -9.94 4.67
C VAL A 52 -4.53 -9.04 5.78
N LYS A 53 -3.73 -9.60 6.69
CA LYS A 53 -3.06 -8.81 7.75
C LYS A 53 -2.06 -7.79 7.19
N ALA A 54 -1.38 -8.10 6.10
CA ALA A 54 -0.50 -7.15 5.43
C ALA A 54 -1.31 -6.06 4.71
N LEU A 55 -2.37 -6.43 3.99
CA LEU A 55 -3.27 -5.50 3.31
C LEU A 55 -3.96 -4.54 4.28
N SER A 56 -4.38 -4.99 5.45
CA SER A 56 -5.03 -4.14 6.46
C SER A 56 -4.10 -3.06 7.04
N ARG A 57 -2.79 -3.18 6.84
CA ARG A 57 -1.79 -2.20 7.31
C ARG A 57 -1.48 -1.13 6.27
N LEU A 58 -2.00 -1.25 5.05
CA LEU A 58 -1.84 -0.25 4.00
C LEU A 58 -2.58 1.03 4.38
N GLN A 59 -1.95 2.18 4.11
CA GLN A 59 -2.54 3.48 4.40
C GLN A 59 -3.86 3.68 3.67
N ILE A 60 -3.97 3.20 2.43
CA ILE A 60 -5.18 3.32 1.62
C ILE A 60 -6.37 2.60 2.25
N VAL A 61 -6.12 1.43 2.84
CA VAL A 61 -7.14 0.64 3.54
C VAL A 61 -7.56 1.34 4.83
N GLN A 62 -6.59 1.85 5.60
CA GLN A 62 -6.89 2.57 6.84
C GLN A 62 -7.66 3.86 6.58
N LYS A 63 -7.27 4.65 5.57
CA LYS A 63 -7.99 5.87 5.15
C LYS A 63 -9.44 5.57 4.80
N ARG A 64 -9.70 4.49 4.04
CA ARG A 64 -11.06 4.09 3.68
C ARG A 64 -11.88 3.61 4.89
N VAL A 65 -11.28 2.84 5.79
CA VAL A 65 -11.95 2.43 7.05
C VAL A 65 -12.32 3.64 7.89
N LEU A 66 -11.43 4.63 8.03
CA LEU A 66 -11.71 5.89 8.73
C LEU A 66 -12.82 6.71 8.04
N ARG A 67 -12.86 6.76 6.70
CA ARG A 67 -13.93 7.42 5.95
C ARG A 67 -15.29 6.74 6.14
N GLN A 68 -15.31 5.43 6.41
CA GLN A 68 -16.53 4.65 6.65
C GLN A 68 -16.96 4.61 8.12
N MET A 69 -16.13 5.11 9.05
CA MET A 69 -16.52 5.19 10.46
C MET A 69 -17.59 6.27 10.66
N PRO A 70 -18.70 5.94 11.32
CA PRO A 70 -19.76 6.91 11.53
C PRO A 70 -19.27 8.04 12.46
N ARG A 71 -19.57 9.28 12.06
CA ARG A 71 -19.06 10.54 12.65
C ARG A 71 -19.21 10.67 14.18
N HIS A 72 -20.05 9.87 14.83
CA HIS A 72 -20.28 9.90 16.27
C HIS A 72 -19.15 9.27 17.11
N LEU A 73 -18.20 8.55 16.51
CA LEU A 73 -17.07 7.93 17.22
C LEU A 73 -15.75 8.74 17.15
N ILE A 74 -15.75 9.88 16.46
CA ILE A 74 -14.53 10.68 16.22
C ILE A 74 -14.29 11.72 17.34
N ASN A 75 -15.31 12.07 18.14
CA ASN A 75 -15.25 13.16 19.13
C ASN A 75 -15.29 12.69 20.60
N HIS A 76 -14.55 11.64 20.96
CA HIS A 76 -14.31 11.33 22.37
C HIS A 76 -12.83 10.98 22.59
N SER A 77 -11.98 12.01 22.65
CA SER A 77 -10.62 11.94 23.22
C SER A 77 -10.24 13.31 23.76
#